data_AF-A0A218Y013-F1
#
_entry.id   AF-A0A218Y013-F1
#
_cell.length_a   1.000
_cell.length_b   1.000
_cell.length_c   1.000
_cell.angle_alpha   90.00
_cell.angle_beta   90.00
_cell.angle_gamma   90.00
#
_symmetry.space_group_name_H-M   'P 1'
#
loop_
_entity.id
_entity.type
_entity.pdbx_description
1 polymer ?
#
loop_
_entity_poly.entity_id
_entity_poly.type
_entity_poly.pdbx_seq_one_letter_code
_entity_poly.pdbx_strand_id
1 'polypeptide(L)'
;MNRTVVYWEDVLLDQTVRVNRSLLPPENTILQTWNDGPNNTKAIVSSGYRAIVSWADYYYLDCGHGDFIGNNSKYDQGNAGNTGTCNSWCGPFKTWQTIYNYDITYGLTEEEAKLVLGGEVALWSEQADPTVLDSRIWPRASAMAEAMWSGNRDEKGMKRYAEATDRFNEWRGRMVSRGIRAEPIQPLWCARNPGMCDTVNSS
;
A
#
# COMPACT_ATOMS: atom_id res chain seq x y z
N MET A 1 -13.64 -15.05 27.03
CA MET A 1 -13.05 -13.78 26.55
C MET A 1 -13.30 -13.68 25.06
N ASN A 2 -13.96 -12.63 24.59
CA ASN A 2 -14.24 -12.41 23.17
C ASN A 2 -13.04 -11.66 22.56
N ARG A 3 -11.97 -12.39 22.19
CA ARG A 3 -10.75 -11.81 21.61
C ARG A 3 -10.71 -12.17 20.12
N THR A 4 -10.50 -11.15 19.29
CA THR A 4 -10.20 -11.34 17.86
C THR A 4 -8.69 -11.24 17.65
N VAL A 5 -8.13 -12.15 16.86
CA VAL A 5 -6.70 -12.18 16.53
C VAL A 5 -6.53 -11.88 15.04
N VAL A 6 -5.50 -11.11 14.70
CA VAL A 6 -5.07 -10.86 13.32
C VAL A 6 -3.86 -11.73 13.04
N TYR A 7 -3.88 -12.44 11.91
CA TYR A 7 -2.74 -13.19 11.40
C TYR A 7 -2.42 -12.72 9.97
N TRP A 8 -1.17 -12.88 9.54
CA TRP A 8 -0.85 -12.85 8.12
C TRP A 8 -1.55 -14.02 7.39
N GLU A 9 -1.95 -13.80 6.14
CA GLU A 9 -2.68 -14.79 5.34
C GLU A 9 -2.00 -16.15 5.18
N ASP A 10 -0.68 -16.21 5.36
CA ASP A 10 0.17 -17.40 5.25
C ASP A 10 -0.37 -18.57 6.08
N VAL A 11 -0.93 -18.31 7.26
CA VAL A 11 -1.48 -19.35 8.14
C VAL A 11 -2.66 -20.09 7.52
N LEU A 12 -3.30 -19.51 6.49
CA LEU A 12 -4.39 -20.12 5.75
C LEU A 12 -3.98 -20.53 4.32
N LEU A 13 -3.20 -19.70 3.62
CA LEU A 13 -2.99 -19.80 2.18
C LEU A 13 -1.63 -20.39 1.79
N ASP A 14 -0.60 -20.29 2.63
CA ASP A 14 0.73 -20.79 2.30
C ASP A 14 0.77 -22.33 2.26
N GLN A 15 1.67 -22.91 1.48
CA GLN A 15 1.78 -24.36 1.36
C GLN A 15 2.55 -25.01 2.52
N THR A 16 3.40 -24.25 3.19
CA THR A 16 4.34 -24.72 4.23
C THR A 16 3.92 -24.30 5.64
N VAL A 17 3.45 -23.06 5.80
CA VAL A 17 3.16 -22.42 7.10
C VAL A 17 1.68 -22.55 7.50
N ARG A 18 0.84 -23.12 6.64
CA ARG A 18 -0.60 -23.28 6.89
C ARG A 18 -0.90 -24.15 8.10
N VAL A 19 -1.83 -23.69 8.93
CA VAL A 19 -2.32 -24.41 10.11
C VAL A 19 -3.72 -25.01 9.86
N ASN A 20 -4.16 -25.89 10.77
CA ASN A 20 -5.49 -26.48 10.68
C ASN A 20 -6.56 -25.40 10.88
N ARG A 21 -7.58 -25.41 10.01
CA ARG A 21 -8.73 -24.47 10.07
C ARG A 21 -9.48 -24.52 11.40
N SER A 22 -9.46 -25.65 12.11
CA SER A 22 -10.05 -25.73 13.45
C SER A 22 -9.40 -24.81 14.49
N LEU A 23 -8.15 -24.37 14.24
CA LEU A 23 -7.42 -23.41 15.07
C LEU A 23 -7.64 -21.95 14.63
N LEU A 24 -8.31 -21.74 13.50
CA LEU A 24 -8.61 -20.42 12.93
C LEU A 24 -10.13 -20.23 12.79
N PRO A 25 -10.90 -20.20 13.88
CA PRO A 25 -12.33 -19.92 13.81
C PRO A 25 -12.58 -18.54 13.15
N PRO A 26 -13.35 -18.45 12.03
CA PRO A 26 -13.57 -17.20 11.30
C PRO A 26 -14.19 -16.08 12.17
N GLU A 27 -15.02 -16.45 13.15
CA GLU A 27 -15.65 -15.51 14.08
C GLU A 27 -14.62 -14.70 14.90
N ASN A 28 -13.45 -15.29 15.18
CA ASN A 28 -12.42 -14.68 16.03
C ASN A 28 -11.08 -14.47 15.29
N THR A 29 -11.06 -14.66 13.97
CA THR A 29 -9.85 -14.55 13.16
C THR A 29 -10.05 -13.52 12.04
N ILE A 30 -9.09 -12.60 11.93
CA ILE A 30 -8.92 -11.70 10.80
C ILE A 30 -7.63 -12.07 10.10
N LEU A 31 -7.62 -12.06 8.77
CA LEU A 31 -6.43 -12.32 7.97
C LEU A 31 -5.97 -11.05 7.26
N GLN A 32 -4.69 -10.72 7.40
CA GLN A 32 -4.07 -9.60 6.73
C GLN A 32 -3.40 -10.08 5.44
N THR A 33 -3.84 -9.55 4.31
CA THR A 33 -3.42 -9.99 2.98
C THR A 33 -2.25 -9.18 2.49
N TRP A 34 -1.24 -9.82 1.90
CA TRP A 34 -0.06 -9.08 1.43
C TRP A 34 0.47 -9.57 0.09
N ASN A 35 0.08 -10.76 -0.36
CA ASN A 35 0.51 -11.37 -1.60
C ASN A 35 -0.69 -11.65 -2.53
N ASP A 36 -0.43 -11.83 -3.83
CA ASP A 36 -1.41 -12.15 -4.89
C ASP A 36 -2.71 -11.29 -4.94
N GLY A 37 -2.65 -10.10 -4.33
CA GLY A 37 -3.64 -9.02 -4.40
C GLY A 37 -5.11 -9.47 -4.31
N PRO A 38 -5.94 -9.17 -5.34
CA PRO A 38 -7.35 -9.54 -5.34
C PRO A 38 -7.64 -11.05 -5.20
N ASN A 39 -6.73 -11.93 -5.67
CA ASN A 39 -6.96 -13.37 -5.64
C ASN A 39 -6.94 -13.91 -4.20
N ASN A 40 -5.91 -13.56 -3.43
CA ASN A 40 -5.82 -13.96 -2.02
C ASN A 40 -6.91 -13.31 -1.18
N THR A 41 -7.17 -12.03 -1.41
CA THR A 41 -8.27 -11.31 -0.74
C THR A 41 -9.60 -12.03 -0.97
N LYS A 42 -9.89 -12.41 -2.23
CA LYS A 42 -11.06 -13.22 -2.57
C LYS A 42 -11.05 -14.57 -1.87
N ALA A 43 -9.96 -15.33 -1.93
CA ALA A 43 -9.85 -16.65 -1.31
C ALA A 43 -10.16 -16.63 0.19
N ILE A 44 -9.75 -15.57 0.89
CA ILE A 44 -10.00 -15.35 2.32
C ILE A 44 -11.46 -15.04 2.59
N VAL A 45 -12.04 -14.05 1.91
CA VAL A 45 -13.43 -13.63 2.15
C VAL A 45 -14.43 -14.68 1.68
N SER A 46 -14.18 -15.37 0.56
CA SER A 46 -15.01 -16.51 0.12
C SER A 46 -14.94 -17.70 1.09
N SER A 47 -13.89 -17.78 1.91
CA SER A 47 -13.77 -18.76 3.00
C SER A 47 -14.44 -18.32 4.31
N GLY A 48 -15.10 -17.14 4.32
CA GLY A 48 -15.84 -16.60 5.46
C GLY A 48 -15.01 -15.80 6.47
N TYR A 49 -13.74 -15.52 6.17
CA TYR A 49 -12.88 -14.72 7.05
C TYR A 49 -13.00 -13.24 6.73
N ARG A 50 -12.81 -12.41 7.75
CA ARG A 50 -12.62 -10.98 7.59
C ARG A 50 -11.18 -10.68 7.17
N ALA A 51 -10.99 -9.68 6.32
CA ALA A 51 -9.70 -9.34 5.75
C ALA A 51 -9.25 -7.90 6.05
N ILE A 52 -7.96 -7.70 6.29
CA ILE A 52 -7.29 -6.39 6.20
C ILE A 52 -6.36 -6.45 4.98
N VAL A 53 -6.48 -5.49 4.07
CA VAL A 53 -5.72 -5.53 2.81
C VAL A 53 -4.41 -4.75 2.93
N SER A 54 -3.29 -5.42 2.72
CA SER A 54 -1.92 -4.87 2.76
C SER A 54 -1.08 -5.35 1.58
N TRP A 55 -1.70 -5.51 0.39
CA TRP A 55 -1.03 -6.05 -0.79
C TRP A 55 0.26 -5.28 -1.13
N ALA A 56 1.38 -6.01 -1.20
CA ALA A 56 2.72 -5.45 -1.32
C ALA A 56 2.92 -4.57 -2.55
N ASP A 57 2.25 -4.86 -3.68
CA ASP A 57 2.38 -4.07 -4.90
C ASP A 57 1.78 -2.67 -4.79
N TYR A 58 0.99 -2.40 -3.75
CA TYR A 58 0.35 -1.10 -3.53
C TYR A 58 0.68 -0.49 -2.16
N TYR A 59 0.76 -1.29 -1.09
CA TYR A 59 0.74 -0.79 0.29
C TYR A 59 2.02 -1.03 1.11
N TYR A 60 3.08 -1.58 0.51
CA TYR A 60 4.39 -1.67 1.18
C TYR A 60 5.22 -0.41 0.91
N LEU A 61 5.59 0.30 1.99
CA LEU A 61 6.26 1.61 1.94
C LEU A 61 7.79 1.51 1.89
N ASP A 62 8.35 0.36 2.21
CA ASP A 62 9.78 0.04 2.23
C ASP A 62 10.35 -0.25 0.83
N CYS A 63 9.51 -0.67 -0.11
CA CYS A 63 9.92 -1.11 -1.45
C CYS A 63 10.64 -0.04 -2.26
N GLY A 64 11.52 -0.47 -3.16
CA GLY A 64 12.19 0.38 -4.15
C GLY A 64 13.51 1.00 -3.68
N HIS A 65 14.03 0.58 -2.53
CA HIS A 65 15.31 1.05 -1.97
C HIS A 65 16.45 0.04 -2.15
N GLY A 66 16.32 -0.88 -3.11
CA GLY A 66 17.27 -1.97 -3.31
C GLY A 66 17.21 -3.02 -2.21
N ASP A 67 18.08 -4.02 -2.37
CA ASP A 67 18.30 -5.05 -1.37
C ASP A 67 19.22 -4.52 -0.26
N PHE A 68 19.00 -4.98 0.97
CA PHE A 68 19.84 -4.66 2.13
C PHE A 68 21.02 -5.64 2.28
N ILE A 69 21.02 -6.75 1.52
CA ILE A 69 22.07 -7.78 1.59
C ILE A 69 23.43 -7.21 1.14
N GLY A 70 24.42 -7.28 2.03
CA GLY A 70 25.81 -6.89 1.75
C GLY A 70 26.58 -7.91 0.90
N ASN A 71 27.68 -7.47 0.29
CA ASN A 71 28.55 -8.30 -0.57
C ASN A 71 27.80 -9.02 -1.71
N ASN A 72 26.96 -8.28 -2.43
CA ASN A 72 26.11 -8.81 -3.48
C ASN A 72 26.68 -8.48 -4.87
N SER A 73 27.34 -9.46 -5.50
CA SER A 73 27.97 -9.32 -6.83
C SER A 73 26.98 -9.05 -7.97
N LYS A 74 25.67 -9.16 -7.71
CA LYS A 74 24.63 -8.71 -8.65
C LYS A 74 24.82 -7.24 -9.04
N TYR A 75 25.32 -6.40 -8.13
CA TYR A 75 25.55 -4.97 -8.36
C TYR A 75 26.80 -4.67 -9.22
N ASP A 76 27.70 -5.64 -9.39
CA ASP A 76 28.87 -5.50 -10.28
C ASP A 76 28.46 -5.62 -11.76
N GLN A 77 27.30 -6.22 -12.02
CA GLN A 77 26.73 -6.29 -13.35
C GLN A 77 26.12 -4.92 -13.68
N GLY A 78 26.58 -4.26 -14.75
CA GLY A 78 26.09 -2.94 -15.19
C GLY A 78 24.57 -2.84 -15.48
N ASN A 79 23.84 -3.94 -15.32
CA ASN A 79 22.40 -4.06 -15.48
C ASN A 79 21.65 -4.10 -14.13
N ALA A 80 22.34 -4.05 -12.99
CA ALA A 80 21.73 -4.13 -11.67
C ALA A 80 20.63 -3.07 -11.46
N GLY A 81 20.80 -1.87 -12.02
CA GLY A 81 19.80 -0.79 -11.95
C GLY A 81 18.62 -0.93 -12.91
N ASN A 82 18.66 -1.87 -13.87
CA ASN A 82 17.68 -1.96 -14.96
C ASN A 82 16.62 -3.05 -14.72
N THR A 83 16.45 -3.51 -13.48
CA THR A 83 15.57 -4.64 -13.12
C THR A 83 14.11 -4.28 -12.95
N GLY A 84 13.69 -3.03 -13.20
CA GLY A 84 12.32 -2.54 -12.99
C GLY A 84 11.88 -2.47 -11.52
N THR A 85 12.44 -3.32 -10.66
CA THR A 85 12.19 -3.40 -9.21
C THR A 85 13.30 -2.75 -8.39
N CYS A 86 14.33 -2.20 -9.03
CA CYS A 86 15.51 -1.61 -8.39
C CYS A 86 16.21 -2.58 -7.41
N ASN A 87 16.15 -3.89 -7.65
CA ASN A 87 16.63 -4.97 -6.76
C ASN A 87 15.89 -5.11 -5.42
N SER A 88 14.79 -4.40 -5.22
CA SER A 88 13.85 -4.65 -4.11
C SER A 88 12.89 -5.76 -4.51
N TRP A 89 12.65 -6.76 -3.65
CA TRP A 89 11.76 -7.88 -4.00
C TRP A 89 10.32 -7.42 -4.30
N CYS A 90 9.83 -6.43 -3.56
CA CYS A 90 8.52 -5.80 -3.76
C CYS A 90 8.60 -4.49 -4.57
N GLY A 91 9.71 -4.23 -5.26
CA GLY A 91 9.88 -3.02 -6.07
C GLY A 91 8.86 -2.95 -7.22
N PRO A 92 8.63 -1.77 -7.82
CA PRO A 92 9.28 -0.47 -7.55
C PRO A 92 8.73 0.20 -6.28
N PHE A 93 9.25 1.40 -5.97
CA PHE A 93 8.72 2.29 -4.94
C PHE A 93 7.24 2.63 -5.20
N LYS A 94 6.41 2.56 -4.16
CA LYS A 94 4.98 2.84 -4.27
C LYS A 94 4.75 4.34 -4.11
N THR A 95 4.37 5.00 -5.18
CA THR A 95 4.02 6.43 -5.15
C THR A 95 2.68 6.63 -4.45
N TRP A 96 2.39 7.87 -4.05
CA TRP A 96 1.08 8.21 -3.49
C TRP A 96 -0.06 7.91 -4.47
N GLN A 97 0.17 8.07 -5.78
CA GLN A 97 -0.82 7.79 -6.82
C GLN A 97 -1.11 6.29 -6.93
N THR A 98 -0.08 5.44 -6.82
CA THR A 98 -0.25 3.98 -6.76
C THR A 98 -1.13 3.63 -5.58
N ILE A 99 -0.76 4.07 -4.37
CA ILE A 99 -1.51 3.82 -3.12
C ILE A 99 -2.96 4.31 -3.23
N TYR A 100 -3.17 5.54 -3.67
CA TYR A 100 -4.50 6.17 -3.77
C TYR A 100 -5.42 5.41 -4.74
N ASN A 101 -4.87 4.89 -5.83
CA ASN A 101 -5.65 4.30 -6.91
C ASN A 101 -6.03 2.85 -6.70
N TYR A 102 -5.58 2.20 -5.62
CA TYR A 102 -5.96 0.82 -5.37
C TYR A 102 -7.43 0.70 -4.99
N ASP A 103 -8.09 -0.33 -5.53
CA ASP A 103 -9.45 -0.71 -5.17
C ASP A 103 -9.37 -2.04 -4.44
N ILE A 104 -9.42 -1.98 -3.10
CA ILE A 104 -9.26 -3.15 -2.23
C ILE A 104 -10.43 -4.15 -2.34
N THR A 105 -11.50 -3.77 -3.03
CA THR A 105 -12.69 -4.61 -3.27
C THR A 105 -12.78 -5.12 -4.71
N TYR A 106 -11.77 -4.86 -5.54
CA TYR A 106 -11.77 -5.29 -6.93
C TYR A 106 -11.94 -6.81 -7.07
N GLY A 107 -12.90 -7.23 -7.90
CA GLY A 107 -13.17 -8.65 -8.16
C GLY A 107 -13.98 -9.39 -7.09
N LEU A 108 -14.41 -8.68 -6.04
CA LEU A 108 -15.29 -9.20 -4.98
C LEU A 108 -16.77 -8.94 -5.33
N THR A 109 -17.63 -9.85 -4.88
CA THR A 109 -19.07 -9.61 -4.82
C THR A 109 -19.41 -8.65 -3.67
N GLU A 110 -20.64 -8.11 -3.64
CA GLU A 110 -21.08 -7.22 -2.56
C GLU A 110 -21.01 -7.88 -1.18
N GLU A 111 -21.33 -9.17 -1.08
CA GLU A 111 -21.25 -9.91 0.20
C GLU A 111 -19.80 -10.18 0.61
N GLU A 112 -18.91 -10.49 -0.34
CA GLU A 112 -17.49 -10.65 -0.08
C GLU A 112 -16.83 -9.33 0.35
N ALA A 113 -17.21 -8.22 -0.28
CA ALA A 113 -16.69 -6.89 0.04
C ALA A 113 -17.01 -6.46 1.49
N LYS A 114 -18.15 -6.90 2.06
CA LYS A 114 -18.50 -6.63 3.47
C LYS A 114 -17.55 -7.28 4.48
N LEU A 115 -16.80 -8.31 4.08
CA LEU A 115 -15.81 -8.97 4.92
C LEU A 115 -14.44 -8.25 4.89
N VAL A 116 -14.23 -7.31 3.97
CA VAL A 116 -13.04 -6.48 3.93
C VAL A 116 -13.20 -5.33 4.92
N LEU A 117 -12.37 -5.31 5.97
CA LEU A 117 -12.45 -4.33 7.05
C LEU A 117 -11.80 -2.98 6.70
N GLY A 118 -10.91 -2.99 5.72
CA GLY A 118 -10.10 -1.85 5.31
C GLY A 118 -8.74 -2.30 4.81
N GLY A 119 -7.80 -1.38 4.76
CA GLY A 119 -6.40 -1.69 4.45
C GLY A 119 -5.45 -1.26 5.55
N GLU A 120 -4.19 -1.65 5.40
CA GLU A 120 -3.05 -1.14 6.17
C GLU A 120 -1.83 -1.00 5.27
N VAL A 121 -1.16 0.16 5.33
CA VAL A 121 0.18 0.32 4.73
C VAL A 121 1.24 -0.19 5.70
N ALA A 122 2.16 -1.01 5.20
CA ALA A 122 3.25 -1.58 5.99
C ALA A 122 4.56 -0.85 5.68
N LEU A 123 5.32 -0.50 6.71
CA LEU A 123 6.71 -0.07 6.57
C LEU A 123 7.60 -1.12 7.25
N TRP A 124 8.10 -2.07 6.47
CA TRP A 124 9.14 -2.95 6.95
C TRP A 124 10.44 -2.17 7.21
N SER A 125 11.20 -2.61 8.20
CA SER A 125 12.22 -1.77 8.86
C SER A 125 13.66 -2.25 8.63
N GLU A 126 13.91 -3.08 7.63
CA GLU A 126 15.26 -3.50 7.24
C GLU A 126 16.15 -2.30 6.92
N GLN A 127 15.57 -1.26 6.32
CA GLN A 127 16.22 0.01 5.98
C GLN A 127 15.44 1.22 6.51
N ALA A 128 14.71 1.06 7.63
CA ALA A 128 13.97 2.15 8.26
C ALA A 128 14.21 2.21 9.77
N ASP A 129 14.49 3.42 10.25
CA ASP A 129 14.70 3.74 11.64
C ASP A 129 14.12 5.16 11.92
N PRO A 130 14.26 5.73 13.14
CA PRO A 130 13.77 7.07 13.44
C PRO A 130 14.33 8.20 12.53
N THR A 131 15.43 7.98 11.82
CA THR A 131 16.00 9.00 10.93
C THR A 131 15.18 9.19 9.66
N VAL A 132 14.50 8.13 9.19
CA VAL A 132 13.73 8.12 7.94
C VAL A 132 12.24 7.83 8.12
N LEU A 133 11.79 7.47 9.33
CA LEU A 133 10.40 7.08 9.62
C LEU A 133 9.37 8.04 9.00
N ASP A 134 9.51 9.34 9.28
CA ASP A 134 8.57 10.36 8.81
C ASP A 134 8.47 10.43 7.29
N SER A 135 9.61 10.43 6.59
CA SER A 135 9.65 10.58 5.14
C SER A 135 9.22 9.30 4.42
N ARG A 136 9.38 8.13 5.05
CA ARG A 136 8.85 6.88 4.51
C ARG A 136 7.33 6.78 4.66
N ILE A 137 6.78 7.19 5.81
CA ILE A 137 5.33 7.13 6.04
C ILE A 137 4.60 8.27 5.31
N TRP A 138 5.11 9.49 5.42
CA TRP A 138 4.40 10.69 5.01
C TRP A 138 5.01 11.33 3.75
N PRO A 139 4.16 11.78 2.81
CA PRO A 139 2.71 11.87 2.90
C PRO A 139 1.96 10.63 2.37
N ARG A 140 2.65 9.60 1.88
CA ARG A 140 2.06 8.42 1.21
C ARG A 140 0.92 7.76 1.98
N ALA A 141 1.07 7.58 3.30
CA ALA A 141 0.01 7.04 4.15
C ALA A 141 -1.27 7.91 4.17
N SER A 142 -1.18 9.22 3.92
CA SER A 142 -2.37 10.08 3.80
C SER A 142 -3.17 9.82 2.52
N ALA A 143 -2.52 9.37 1.45
CA ALA A 143 -3.24 8.98 0.23
C ALA A 143 -4.12 7.75 0.50
N MET A 144 -3.58 6.78 1.23
CA MET A 144 -4.33 5.63 1.70
C MET A 144 -5.45 6.04 2.67
N ALA A 145 -5.15 6.91 3.62
CA ALA A 145 -6.12 7.36 4.62
C ALA A 145 -7.37 7.93 3.96
N GLU A 146 -7.22 8.73 2.91
CA GLU A 146 -8.39 9.24 2.21
C GLU A 146 -9.11 8.17 1.38
N ALA A 147 -8.38 7.34 0.64
CA ALA A 147 -8.98 6.25 -0.13
C ALA A 147 -9.85 5.34 0.75
N MET A 148 -9.46 5.10 2.00
CA MET A 148 -10.21 4.32 2.97
C MET A 148 -11.32 5.10 3.68
N TRP A 149 -11.21 6.43 3.78
CA TRP A 149 -12.17 7.27 4.50
C TRP A 149 -13.36 7.69 3.63
N SER A 150 -13.09 8.19 2.42
CA SER A 150 -14.11 8.75 1.51
C SER A 150 -14.04 8.18 0.09
N GLY A 151 -13.20 7.17 -0.14
CA GLY A 151 -13.01 6.56 -1.45
C GLY A 151 -12.12 7.38 -2.39
N ASN A 152 -11.69 6.74 -3.47
CA ASN A 152 -10.87 7.35 -4.53
C ASN A 152 -11.66 7.69 -5.80
N ARG A 153 -13.00 7.67 -5.72
CA ARG A 153 -13.92 7.95 -6.83
C ARG A 153 -14.76 9.20 -6.57
N ASP A 154 -15.17 9.87 -7.64
CA ASP A 154 -16.13 10.97 -7.61
C ASP A 154 -17.59 10.47 -7.58
N GLU A 155 -18.55 11.39 -7.60
CA GLU A 155 -20.00 11.08 -7.62
C GLU A 155 -20.43 10.27 -8.86
N LYS A 156 -19.62 10.30 -9.93
CA LYS A 156 -19.85 9.56 -11.18
C LYS A 156 -19.13 8.20 -11.19
N GLY A 157 -18.43 7.84 -10.10
CA GLY A 157 -17.65 6.61 -9.99
C GLY A 157 -16.30 6.65 -10.70
N MET A 158 -15.85 7.81 -11.19
CA MET A 158 -14.57 7.98 -11.88
C MET A 158 -13.45 8.19 -10.88
N LYS A 159 -12.25 7.65 -11.14
CA LYS A 159 -11.10 7.86 -10.25
C LYS A 159 -10.69 9.34 -10.24
N ARG A 160 -10.61 9.93 -9.05
CA ARG A 160 -10.34 11.37 -8.84
C ARG A 160 -8.91 11.67 -8.37
N TYR A 161 -7.93 10.86 -8.80
CA TYR A 161 -6.53 11.06 -8.39
C TYR A 161 -5.96 12.39 -8.91
N ALA A 162 -6.39 12.85 -10.09
CA ALA A 162 -5.95 14.12 -10.66
C ALA A 162 -6.33 15.29 -9.75
N GLU A 163 -7.61 15.39 -9.39
CA GLU A 163 -8.14 16.37 -8.42
C GLU A 163 -7.47 16.24 -7.05
N ALA A 164 -7.05 15.02 -6.69
CA ALA A 164 -6.38 14.78 -5.42
C ALA A 164 -5.01 15.44 -5.30
N THR A 165 -4.34 15.73 -6.42
CA THR A 165 -2.94 16.21 -6.44
C THR A 165 -2.76 17.54 -5.72
N ASP A 166 -3.64 18.51 -5.98
CA ASP A 166 -3.52 19.87 -5.44
C ASP A 166 -3.69 19.89 -3.91
N ARG A 167 -4.77 19.27 -3.42
CA ARG A 167 -5.00 19.14 -1.98
C ARG A 167 -3.93 18.29 -1.28
N PHE A 168 -3.31 17.34 -1.99
CA PHE A 168 -2.27 16.50 -1.41
C PHE A 168 -0.96 17.27 -1.24
N ASN A 169 -0.62 18.15 -2.19
CA ASN A 169 0.45 19.14 -2.03
C ASN A 169 0.19 20.07 -0.83
N GLU A 170 -1.03 20.58 -0.68
CA GLU A 170 -1.40 21.42 0.47
C GLU A 170 -1.28 20.66 1.80
N TRP A 171 -1.81 19.44 1.85
CA TRP A 171 -1.78 18.57 3.02
C TRP A 171 -0.34 18.27 3.46
N ARG A 172 0.53 17.93 2.52
CA ARG A 172 1.97 17.78 2.78
C ARG A 172 2.59 19.07 3.34
N GLY A 173 2.22 20.23 2.80
CA GLY A 173 2.64 21.53 3.34
C GLY A 173 2.23 21.73 4.81
N ARG A 174 0.99 21.36 5.16
CA ARG A 174 0.46 21.41 6.55
C ARG A 174 1.18 20.44 7.49
N MET A 175 1.61 19.28 7.01
CA MET A 175 2.42 18.35 7.81
C MET A 175 3.78 18.94 8.16
N VAL A 176 4.47 19.48 7.16
CA VAL A 176 5.80 20.08 7.35
C VAL A 176 5.72 21.28 8.29
N SER A 177 4.69 22.13 8.18
CA SER A 177 4.51 23.24 9.11
C SER A 177 4.21 22.81 10.55
N ARG A 178 3.82 21.54 10.77
CA ARG A 178 3.60 20.92 12.08
C ARG A 178 4.80 20.11 12.58
N GLY A 179 5.94 20.15 11.87
CA GLY A 179 7.17 19.46 12.27
C GLY A 179 7.28 18.01 11.80
N ILE A 180 6.33 17.50 11.01
CA ILE A 180 6.43 16.17 10.40
C ILE A 180 7.35 16.27 9.17
N ARG A 181 8.41 15.46 9.12
CA ARG A 181 9.40 15.48 8.01
C ARG A 181 8.89 14.72 6.77
N ALA A 182 7.73 15.14 6.25
CA ALA A 182 7.08 14.52 5.09
C ALA A 182 7.87 14.75 3.79
N GLU A 183 7.99 13.69 2.98
CA GLU A 183 8.65 13.71 1.68
C GLU A 183 7.99 14.74 0.73
N PRO A 184 8.76 15.48 -0.09
CA PRO A 184 8.19 16.26 -1.19
C PRO A 184 7.62 15.35 -2.28
N ILE A 185 6.43 15.66 -2.79
CA ILE A 185 5.78 14.86 -3.84
C ILE A 185 5.97 15.42 -5.25
N GLN A 186 6.23 16.72 -5.36
CA GLN A 186 6.48 17.45 -6.60
C GLN A 186 7.38 18.66 -6.33
N PRO A 187 8.04 19.22 -7.36
CA PRO A 187 8.64 20.54 -7.27
C PRO A 187 7.65 21.60 -6.78
N LEU A 188 8.10 22.56 -5.97
CA LEU A 188 7.24 23.65 -5.46
C LEU A 188 6.56 24.45 -6.58
N TRP A 189 7.16 24.50 -7.76
CA TRP A 189 6.56 25.13 -8.93
C TRP A 189 5.24 24.48 -9.33
N CYS A 190 5.12 23.16 -9.27
CA CYS A 190 3.90 22.43 -9.61
C CYS A 190 2.75 22.81 -8.67
N ALA A 191 3.02 22.85 -7.36
CA ALA A 191 2.03 23.26 -6.37
C ALA A 191 1.60 24.74 -6.51
N ARG A 192 2.43 25.58 -7.14
CA ARG A 192 2.12 26.99 -7.43
C ARG A 192 1.46 27.21 -8.79
N ASN A 193 1.53 26.22 -9.68
CA ASN A 193 1.00 26.27 -11.04
C ASN A 193 0.22 24.98 -11.31
N PRO A 194 -0.99 24.82 -10.71
CA PRO A 194 -1.80 23.61 -10.87
C PRO A 194 -2.03 23.24 -12.35
N GLY A 195 -2.00 21.95 -12.65
CA GLY A 195 -2.17 21.40 -14.00
C GLY A 195 -0.93 21.42 -14.90
N MET A 196 0.09 22.22 -14.56
CA MET A 196 1.26 22.39 -15.44
C MET A 196 2.32 21.29 -15.32
N CYS A 197 2.18 20.40 -14.33
CA CYS A 197 3.03 19.22 -14.14
C CYS A 197 2.28 17.91 -14.37
N ASP A 198 1.09 17.99 -14.96
CA ASP A 198 0.24 16.83 -15.17
C ASP A 198 0.66 16.10 -16.44
N THR A 199 0.83 14.79 -16.33
CA THR A 199 0.99 13.90 -17.48
C THR A 199 -0.35 13.23 -17.74
N VAL A 200 -1.10 13.70 -18.74
CA VAL A 200 -2.30 12.99 -19.20
C VAL A 200 -1.85 11.88 -20.12
N ASN A 201 -1.84 10.64 -19.63
CA ASN A 201 -1.75 9.49 -20.51
C ASN A 201 -3.16 9.22 -21.02
N SER A 202 -3.40 9.49 -22.31
CA SER A 202 -4.58 9.01 -23.01
C SER A 202 -4.59 7.48 -22.92
N SER A 203 -5.44 6.93 -22.07
CA SER A 203 -5.82 5.52 -22.05
C SER A 203 -6.93 5.26 -23.05
#